data_AF-A0A813E2X9-F1
#
_entry.id   AF-A0A813E2X9-F1
#
_cell.length_a   1.000
_cell.length_b   1.000
_cell.length_c   1.000
_cell.angle_alpha   90.00
_cell.angle_beta   90.00
_cell.angle_gamma   90.00
#
_symmetry.space_group_name_H-M   'P 1'
#
loop_
_entity.id
_entity.type
_entity.pdbx_description
1 polymer ?
#
loop_
_entity_poly.entity_id
_entity_poly.type
_entity_poly.pdbx_seq_one_letter_code
_entity_poly.pdbx_strand_id
1 'polypeptide(L)'
;MDWWTIFYWGWWISWAPFVGVFLARISRGRTIRNVMFYSLTVPFCYALLWFCAFGGAAIRMHRRATFLSDMGLELYQDADFYLHTSSDFRPAGAGKCYSVPESLNHPDYAAAGKYVTDMKVSPVCAFSYKDDSGYWFDLMGQYHGMGPFLCVVSLITTVLYFVTSSDSGSLVVDLIANNGREAHVVQRVFWAISEGVVCIVLLRAGGQESLKALQSVSICAGLPFTVIIMLMCSALWRALKIDQQHMPARDQRVDWALPLYGGIFDILEFGLSSGMSGLPQSSTVRDFFLGLFAPPLLLWKALRGLAALPAQQPKGTSANSQPSTVLQDGFMVVACSLTYSAWIILHILTSAKVEGASGFWGIAWTAFVGFAVLVASVRHGIRAHFKIEGSGLEDLFAALLIWPQTLAQMVQQVSQEHSLKSVTSGEEQLKQVEEEEAIGRGRTHLVAHEDEEKKKARKSLAMPTI
;
A
#
# COMPACT_ATOMS: atom_id res chain seq x y z
N MET A 1 18.53 -14.69 16.30
CA MET A 1 17.15 -15.03 15.92
C MET A 1 17.24 -16.06 14.81
N ASP A 2 16.47 -17.14 14.90
CA ASP A 2 16.44 -18.14 13.84
C ASP A 2 15.78 -17.57 12.58
N TRP A 3 16.26 -17.99 11.41
CA TRP A 3 15.81 -17.50 10.10
C TRP A 3 14.30 -17.65 9.88
N TRP A 4 13.72 -18.72 10.41
CA TRP A 4 12.27 -18.99 10.37
C TRP A 4 11.45 -17.90 11.07
N THR A 5 11.87 -17.47 12.25
CA THR A 5 11.15 -16.46 13.02
C THR A 5 11.09 -15.14 12.26
N ILE A 6 12.23 -14.71 11.69
CA ILE A 6 12.30 -13.47 10.91
C ILE A 6 11.42 -13.56 9.66
N PHE A 7 11.48 -14.69 8.96
CA PHE A 7 10.64 -14.94 7.79
C PHE A 7 9.15 -14.83 8.13
N TYR A 8 8.68 -15.54 9.16
CA TYR A 8 7.26 -15.50 9.54
C TYR A 8 6.83 -14.10 9.98
N TRP A 9 7.65 -13.36 10.72
CA TRP A 9 7.34 -11.96 11.04
C TRP A 9 7.22 -11.10 9.79
N GLY A 10 8.17 -11.18 8.86
CA GLY A 10 8.12 -10.45 7.59
C GLY A 10 6.88 -10.79 6.77
N TRP A 11 6.57 -12.09 6.67
CA TRP A 11 5.38 -12.59 5.99
C TRP A 11 4.10 -12.03 6.64
N TRP A 12 3.87 -12.24 7.93
CA TRP A 12 2.65 -11.78 8.60
C TRP A 12 2.47 -10.26 8.51
N ILE A 13 3.55 -9.49 8.61
CA ILE A 13 3.51 -8.03 8.49
C ILE A 13 3.15 -7.60 7.06
N SER A 14 3.74 -8.21 6.04
CA SER A 14 3.40 -7.92 4.64
C SER A 14 1.94 -8.26 4.30
N TRP A 15 1.35 -9.22 5.02
CA TRP A 15 -0.02 -9.67 4.81
C TRP A 15 -1.06 -8.96 5.70
N ALA A 16 -0.62 -8.17 6.68
CA ALA A 16 -1.49 -7.47 7.61
C ALA A 16 -2.51 -6.51 6.95
N PRO A 17 -2.19 -5.74 5.88
CA PRO A 17 -3.16 -4.88 5.21
C PRO A 17 -4.34 -5.68 4.62
N PHE A 18 -4.02 -6.82 4.01
CA PHE A 18 -5.00 -7.73 3.43
C PHE A 18 -5.95 -8.28 4.51
N VAL A 19 -5.40 -8.92 5.54
CA VAL A 19 -6.19 -9.55 6.61
C VAL A 19 -6.96 -8.50 7.43
N GLY A 20 -6.37 -7.33 7.67
CA GLY A 20 -6.99 -6.25 8.43
C GLY A 20 -8.25 -5.71 7.76
N VAL A 21 -8.21 -5.44 6.45
CA VAL A 21 -9.38 -4.98 5.69
C VAL A 21 -10.47 -6.04 5.66
N PHE A 22 -10.10 -7.31 5.42
CA PHE A 22 -11.05 -8.41 5.43
C PHE A 22 -11.76 -8.55 6.78
N LEU A 23 -11.00 -8.61 7.88
CA LEU A 23 -11.53 -8.70 9.24
C LEU A 23 -12.43 -7.50 9.58
N ALA A 24 -12.08 -6.29 9.13
CA ALA A 24 -12.90 -5.11 9.33
C ALA A 24 -14.26 -5.23 8.62
N ARG A 25 -14.29 -5.70 7.36
CA ARG A 25 -15.54 -5.86 6.59
C ARG A 25 -16.50 -6.86 7.24
N ILE A 26 -16.00 -8.02 7.66
CA ILE A 26 -16.84 -9.07 8.27
C ILE A 26 -17.23 -8.75 9.74
N SER A 27 -16.62 -7.72 10.33
CA SER A 27 -16.83 -7.33 11.73
C SER A 27 -17.74 -6.10 11.90
N ARG A 28 -18.42 -5.67 10.84
CA ARG A 28 -19.33 -4.51 10.91
C ARG A 28 -20.40 -4.71 11.99
N GLY A 29 -20.56 -3.72 12.86
CA GLY A 29 -21.53 -3.73 13.97
C GLY A 29 -21.10 -4.51 15.21
N ARG A 30 -19.86 -5.03 15.28
CA ARG A 30 -19.32 -5.71 16.46
C ARG A 30 -18.57 -4.74 17.36
N THR A 31 -18.53 -5.02 18.67
CA THR A 31 -17.70 -4.27 19.61
C THR A 31 -16.21 -4.60 19.40
N ILE A 32 -15.33 -3.62 19.63
CA ILE A 32 -13.86 -3.81 19.49
C ILE A 32 -13.37 -4.98 20.34
N ARG A 33 -13.90 -5.12 21.56
CA ARG A 33 -13.58 -6.25 22.46
C ARG A 33 -13.87 -7.60 21.81
N ASN A 34 -15.06 -7.76 21.23
CA ASN A 34 -15.44 -9.01 20.59
C ASN A 34 -14.56 -9.28 19.37
N VAL A 35 -14.29 -8.26 18.56
CA VAL A 35 -13.40 -8.40 17.39
C VAL A 35 -12.03 -8.91 17.82
N MET A 36 -11.38 -8.25 18.79
CA MET A 36 -10.05 -8.66 19.25
C MET A 36 -10.03 -10.07 19.87
N PHE A 37 -11.03 -10.42 20.67
CA PHE A 37 -11.09 -11.74 21.29
C PHE A 37 -11.22 -12.85 20.23
N TYR A 38 -12.20 -12.74 19.33
CA TYR A 38 -12.43 -13.77 18.32
C TYR A 38 -11.33 -13.81 17.26
N SER A 39 -10.73 -12.68 16.89
CA SER A 39 -9.63 -12.65 15.92
C SER A 39 -8.36 -13.31 16.42
N LEU A 40 -8.17 -13.40 17.74
CA LEU A 40 -7.00 -14.05 18.36
C LEU A 40 -7.30 -15.51 18.70
N THR A 41 -8.43 -15.78 19.37
CA THR A 41 -8.71 -17.12 19.91
C THR A 41 -9.06 -18.13 18.84
N VAL A 42 -9.88 -17.77 17.84
CA VAL A 42 -10.34 -18.74 16.82
C VAL A 42 -9.18 -19.24 15.94
N PRO A 43 -8.33 -18.36 15.35
CA PRO A 43 -7.19 -18.81 14.57
C PRO A 43 -6.15 -19.57 15.41
N PHE A 44 -5.97 -19.17 16.67
CA PHE A 44 -5.07 -19.88 17.59
C PHE A 44 -5.52 -21.32 17.83
N CYS A 45 -6.80 -21.54 18.17
CA CYS A 45 -7.35 -22.88 18.36
C CYS A 45 -7.24 -23.72 17.08
N TYR A 46 -7.54 -23.12 15.92
CA TYR A 46 -7.38 -23.79 14.64
C TYR A 46 -5.93 -24.20 14.37
N ALA A 47 -4.98 -23.28 14.55
CA ALA A 47 -3.56 -23.55 14.35
C ALA A 47 -3.06 -24.66 15.29
N LEU A 48 -3.46 -24.61 16.56
CA LEU A 48 -3.12 -25.64 17.54
C LEU A 48 -3.62 -27.02 17.09
N LEU A 49 -4.90 -27.12 16.70
CA LEU A 49 -5.47 -28.38 16.20
C LEU A 49 -4.73 -28.87 14.95
N TRP A 50 -4.47 -27.98 14.00
CA TRP A 50 -3.77 -28.30 12.75
C TRP A 50 -2.35 -28.83 12.99
N PHE A 51 -1.53 -28.09 13.75
CA PHE A 51 -0.15 -28.48 14.03
C PHE A 51 -0.06 -29.71 14.93
N CYS A 52 -0.95 -29.87 15.91
CA CYS A 52 -0.98 -31.08 16.74
C CYS A 52 -1.38 -32.32 15.93
N ALA A 53 -2.37 -32.21 15.04
CA ALA A 53 -2.82 -33.33 14.22
C ALA A 53 -1.78 -33.74 13.17
N PHE A 54 -1.43 -32.82 12.26
CA PHE A 54 -0.55 -33.13 11.13
C PHE A 54 0.93 -33.13 11.52
N GLY A 55 1.37 -32.18 12.35
CA GLY A 55 2.75 -32.18 12.87
C GLY A 55 3.01 -33.38 13.78
N GLY A 56 2.04 -33.75 14.63
CA GLY A 56 2.13 -34.97 15.42
C GLY A 56 2.19 -36.24 14.56
N ALA A 57 1.40 -36.32 13.49
CA ALA A 57 1.45 -37.43 12.53
C ALA A 57 2.79 -37.50 11.79
N ALA A 58 3.33 -36.36 11.36
CA ALA A 58 4.64 -36.25 10.70
C ALA A 58 5.79 -36.74 11.59
N ILE A 59 5.82 -36.32 12.86
CA ILE A 59 6.83 -36.77 13.82
C ILE A 59 6.74 -38.29 14.03
N ARG A 60 5.53 -38.85 14.14
CA ARG A 60 5.34 -40.31 14.26
C ARG A 60 5.83 -41.05 13.01
N MET A 61 5.52 -40.55 11.82
CA MET A 61 5.98 -41.14 10.56
C MET A 61 7.52 -41.15 10.49
N HIS A 62 8.16 -40.01 10.77
CA HIS A 62 9.62 -39.91 10.76
C HIS A 62 10.28 -40.88 11.75
N ARG A 63 9.77 -40.95 12.99
CA ARG A 63 10.28 -41.88 14.02
C ARG A 63 10.13 -43.35 13.63
N ARG A 64 9.06 -43.71 12.90
CA ARG A 64 8.87 -45.07 12.38
C ARG A 64 9.87 -45.37 11.26
N ALA A 65 10.09 -44.42 10.36
CA ALA A 65 11.06 -44.58 9.27
C ALA A 65 12.49 -44.75 9.79
N THR A 66 12.93 -43.93 10.76
CA THR A 66 14.27 -44.07 11.37
C THR A 66 14.42 -45.41 12.08
N PHE A 67 13.38 -45.84 12.80
CA PHE A 67 13.41 -47.13 13.48
C PHE A 67 13.54 -48.32 12.52
N LEU A 68 12.84 -48.32 11.39
CA LEU A 68 12.98 -49.37 10.38
C LEU A 68 14.38 -49.40 9.76
N SER A 69 14.97 -48.22 9.52
CA SER A 69 16.37 -48.11 9.09
C SER A 69 17.33 -48.73 10.11
N ASP A 70 17.15 -48.42 11.41
CA ASP A 70 18.01 -48.95 12.47
C ASP A 70 17.86 -50.47 12.61
N MET A 71 16.63 -50.98 12.52
CA MET A 71 16.36 -52.43 12.58
C MET A 71 16.93 -53.20 11.39
N GLY A 72 16.89 -52.63 10.19
CA GLY A 72 17.53 -53.23 9.01
C GLY A 72 19.03 -53.41 9.25
N LEU A 73 19.67 -52.40 9.83
CA LEU A 73 21.10 -52.43 10.14
C LEU A 73 21.44 -53.42 11.26
N GLU A 74 20.61 -53.52 12.30
CA GLU A 74 20.83 -54.45 13.41
C GLU A 74 20.63 -55.92 13.02
N LEU A 75 19.56 -56.24 12.28
CA LEU A 75 19.19 -57.62 11.96
C LEU A 75 19.85 -58.15 10.68
N TYR A 76 20.08 -57.28 9.70
CA TYR A 76 20.51 -57.68 8.35
C TYR A 76 21.80 -56.98 7.89
N GLN A 77 22.40 -56.14 8.73
CA GLN A 77 23.57 -55.33 8.39
C GLN A 77 23.34 -54.39 7.19
N ASP A 78 22.07 -54.07 6.89
CA ASP A 78 21.67 -53.19 5.79
C ASP A 78 20.54 -52.25 6.22
N ALA A 79 20.84 -50.95 6.28
CA ALA A 79 19.87 -49.91 6.64
C ALA A 79 18.71 -49.79 5.64
N ASP A 80 18.93 -50.21 4.40
CA ASP A 80 17.95 -50.11 3.32
C ASP A 80 17.18 -51.43 3.12
N PHE A 81 17.36 -52.40 4.02
CA PHE A 81 16.70 -53.70 3.92
C PHE A 81 15.16 -53.61 3.79
N TYR A 82 14.53 -52.67 4.49
CA TYR A 82 13.08 -52.43 4.44
C TYR A 82 12.66 -51.30 3.47
N LEU A 83 13.57 -50.85 2.60
CA LEU A 83 13.29 -49.75 1.70
C LEU A 83 12.12 -50.08 0.78
N HIS A 84 11.18 -49.14 0.66
CA HIS A 84 10.07 -49.26 -0.27
C HIS A 84 10.57 -48.92 -1.68
N THR A 85 10.61 -49.92 -2.56
CA THR A 85 11.20 -49.84 -3.90
C THR A 85 10.23 -49.42 -5.00
N SER A 86 8.98 -49.04 -4.67
CA SER A 86 8.03 -48.57 -5.70
C SER A 86 8.40 -47.17 -6.20
N SER A 87 8.47 -47.01 -7.51
CA SER A 87 8.63 -45.71 -8.19
C SER A 87 7.42 -44.80 -8.03
N ASP A 88 6.30 -45.34 -7.54
CA ASP A 88 5.02 -44.64 -7.43
C ASP A 88 4.99 -43.65 -6.26
N PHE A 89 5.91 -43.80 -5.29
CA PHE A 89 5.90 -42.99 -4.07
C PHE A 89 6.87 -41.80 -4.07
N ARG A 90 7.98 -41.80 -4.83
CA ARG A 90 8.86 -40.60 -4.96
C ARG A 90 9.96 -40.71 -6.03
N PRO A 91 10.38 -39.59 -6.65
CA PRO A 91 11.62 -39.50 -7.42
C PRO A 91 12.88 -39.57 -6.52
N ALA A 92 14.02 -39.99 -7.10
CA ALA A 92 15.25 -40.43 -6.44
C ALA A 92 16.01 -39.44 -5.52
N GLY A 93 15.49 -38.23 -5.25
CA GLY A 93 16.13 -37.21 -4.39
C GLY A 93 15.38 -36.91 -3.08
N ALA A 94 14.20 -37.50 -2.94
CA ALA A 94 13.24 -37.24 -1.90
C ALA A 94 13.38 -38.35 -0.83
N GLY A 95 13.46 -38.01 0.45
CA GLY A 95 13.89 -38.91 1.55
C GLY A 95 13.35 -40.35 1.53
N LYS A 96 14.12 -41.28 2.11
CA LYS A 96 13.87 -42.73 2.05
C LYS A 96 12.55 -43.12 2.71
N CYS A 97 11.77 -43.94 2.01
CA CYS A 97 10.53 -44.52 2.53
C CYS A 97 10.70 -46.01 2.79
N TYR A 98 10.10 -46.51 3.86
CA TYR A 98 10.24 -47.88 4.32
C TYR A 98 8.88 -48.56 4.37
N SER A 99 8.84 -49.81 3.94
CA SER A 99 7.67 -50.68 4.08
C SER A 99 7.67 -51.25 5.49
N VAL A 100 6.50 -51.28 6.13
CA VAL A 100 6.38 -51.91 7.46
C VAL A 100 6.22 -53.42 7.23
N PRO A 101 7.18 -54.27 7.62
CA PRO A 101 7.10 -55.70 7.38
C PRO A 101 6.12 -56.36 8.36
N GLU A 102 5.42 -57.39 7.89
CA GLU A 102 4.49 -58.17 8.71
C GLU A 102 5.19 -58.91 9.87
N SER A 103 6.46 -59.28 9.69
CA SER A 103 7.28 -59.96 10.70
C SER A 103 7.54 -59.13 11.97
N LEU A 104 7.46 -57.80 11.88
CA LEU A 104 7.64 -56.90 13.02
C LEU A 104 6.32 -56.59 13.75
N ASN A 105 5.19 -57.12 13.26
CA ASN A 105 3.88 -56.96 13.89
C ASN A 105 3.70 -57.91 15.09
N HIS A 106 4.56 -57.79 16.12
CA HIS A 106 4.53 -58.62 17.33
C HIS A 106 4.31 -57.76 18.61
N PRO A 107 3.51 -58.23 19.59
CA PRO A 107 3.20 -57.47 20.81
C PRO A 107 4.41 -57.08 21.65
N ASP A 108 5.52 -57.83 21.58
CA ASP A 108 6.75 -57.52 22.32
C ASP A 108 7.38 -56.19 21.85
N TYR A 109 7.29 -55.89 20.54
CA TYR A 109 7.76 -54.62 20.00
C TYR A 109 6.78 -53.48 20.32
N ALA A 110 5.48 -53.75 20.37
CA ALA A 110 4.47 -52.78 20.80
C ALA A 110 4.63 -52.38 22.28
N ALA A 111 4.92 -53.34 23.16
CA ALA A 111 5.07 -53.12 24.60
C ALA A 111 6.35 -52.35 24.98
N ALA A 112 7.41 -52.45 24.16
CA ALA A 112 8.66 -51.72 24.34
C ALA A 112 8.59 -50.23 23.92
N GLY A 113 7.41 -49.72 23.54
CA GLY A 113 7.25 -48.36 23.00
C GLY A 113 7.91 -48.17 21.62
N LYS A 114 8.19 -49.26 20.90
CA LYS A 114 8.76 -49.26 19.54
C LYS A 114 7.59 -49.34 18.54
N TYR A 115 7.33 -48.24 17.85
CA TYR A 115 6.07 -47.91 17.15
C TYR A 115 5.81 -48.64 15.83
N VAL A 116 6.07 -49.95 15.72
CA VAL A 116 5.94 -50.70 14.46
C VAL A 116 5.00 -51.88 14.61
N THR A 117 3.70 -51.62 14.68
CA THR A 117 2.69 -52.69 14.58
C THR A 117 1.48 -52.32 13.72
N ASP A 118 1.35 -51.07 13.27
CA ASP A 118 0.20 -50.70 12.43
C ASP A 118 0.56 -50.77 10.95
N MET A 119 0.33 -51.93 10.35
CA MET A 119 0.47 -52.15 8.90
C MET A 119 -0.50 -51.27 8.08
N LYS A 120 -1.52 -50.66 8.70
CA LYS A 120 -2.38 -49.68 8.03
C LYS A 120 -1.66 -48.35 7.76
N VAL A 121 -0.45 -48.17 8.30
CA VAL A 121 0.37 -46.99 8.09
C VAL A 121 1.68 -47.39 7.41
N SER A 122 1.61 -47.64 6.09
CA SER A 122 2.73 -48.00 5.23
C SER A 122 2.49 -47.48 3.79
N PRO A 123 3.51 -46.94 3.09
CA PRO A 123 4.90 -46.77 3.52
C PRO A 123 5.11 -45.57 4.47
N VAL A 124 6.17 -45.59 5.28
CA VAL A 124 6.56 -44.48 6.15
C VAL A 124 7.85 -43.83 5.67
N CYS A 125 7.86 -42.51 5.52
CA CYS A 125 8.98 -41.78 4.93
C CYS A 125 9.79 -41.00 5.96
N ALA A 126 11.10 -40.99 5.79
CA ALA A 126 12.00 -40.12 6.53
C ALA A 126 12.11 -38.76 5.84
N PHE A 127 11.99 -37.68 6.61
CA PHE A 127 12.20 -36.33 6.10
C PHE A 127 13.69 -36.08 5.81
N SER A 128 13.98 -35.50 4.63
CA SER A 128 15.32 -35.20 4.15
C SER A 128 15.42 -33.73 3.77
N TYR A 129 16.28 -32.97 4.45
CA TYR A 129 16.42 -31.52 4.31
C TYR A 129 16.65 -31.00 2.87
N LYS A 130 17.03 -31.89 1.94
CA LYS A 130 17.28 -31.54 0.53
C LYS A 130 16.03 -31.43 -0.34
N ASP A 131 14.90 -31.99 0.08
CA ASP A 131 13.62 -31.88 -0.63
C ASP A 131 12.47 -31.68 0.37
N ASP A 132 11.93 -30.47 0.38
CA ASP A 132 10.86 -30.00 1.25
C ASP A 132 9.46 -30.04 0.60
N SER A 133 9.39 -30.30 -0.71
CA SER A 133 8.15 -30.14 -1.50
C SER A 133 7.17 -31.31 -1.37
N GLY A 134 7.67 -32.53 -1.11
CA GLY A 134 6.85 -33.75 -1.10
C GLY A 134 6.30 -34.21 0.25
N TYR A 135 6.73 -33.63 1.38
CA TYR A 135 6.44 -34.19 2.70
C TYR A 135 4.96 -34.29 3.05
N TRP A 136 4.15 -33.34 2.59
CA TRP A 136 2.71 -33.39 2.81
C TRP A 136 2.08 -34.61 2.15
N PHE A 137 2.51 -34.93 0.92
CA PHE A 137 2.00 -36.07 0.17
C PHE A 137 2.55 -37.40 0.71
N ASP A 138 3.79 -37.43 1.21
CA ASP A 138 4.30 -38.59 1.96
C ASP A 138 3.42 -38.88 3.19
N LEU A 139 3.07 -37.81 3.92
CA LEU A 139 2.24 -37.89 5.11
C LEU A 139 0.81 -38.35 4.80
N MET A 140 0.24 -37.95 3.67
CA MET A 140 -1.08 -38.41 3.25
C MET A 140 -1.01 -39.85 2.71
N GLY A 141 0.06 -40.17 1.99
CA GLY A 141 0.29 -41.47 1.37
C GLY A 141 0.45 -42.61 2.36
N GLN A 142 0.98 -42.37 3.56
CA GLN A 142 1.23 -43.42 4.54
C GLN A 142 -0.02 -44.23 4.93
N TYR A 143 -1.24 -43.70 4.76
CA TYR A 143 -2.46 -44.39 5.16
C TYR A 143 -2.88 -45.42 4.12
N HIS A 144 -2.73 -46.70 4.45
CA HIS A 144 -3.00 -47.84 3.57
C HIS A 144 -4.44 -47.78 3.01
N GLY A 145 -4.57 -47.86 1.68
CA GLY A 145 -5.86 -47.83 0.96
C GLY A 145 -6.51 -46.45 0.82
N MET A 146 -6.16 -45.47 1.68
CA MET A 146 -6.70 -44.10 1.63
C MET A 146 -5.72 -43.07 1.11
N GLY A 147 -4.42 -43.39 1.04
CA GLY A 147 -3.36 -42.46 0.67
C GLY A 147 -3.59 -41.72 -0.65
N PRO A 148 -3.84 -42.42 -1.78
CA PRO A 148 -4.13 -41.76 -3.05
C PRO A 148 -5.34 -40.82 -2.98
N PHE A 149 -6.40 -41.21 -2.28
CA PHE A 149 -7.58 -40.38 -2.07
C PHE A 149 -7.24 -39.12 -1.29
N LEU A 150 -6.50 -39.23 -0.18
CA LEU A 150 -6.08 -38.08 0.63
C LEU A 150 -5.13 -37.14 -0.12
N CYS A 151 -4.25 -37.68 -0.98
CA CYS A 151 -3.40 -36.88 -1.86
C CYS A 151 -4.22 -36.07 -2.87
N VAL A 152 -5.21 -36.70 -3.51
CA VAL A 152 -6.13 -36.02 -4.46
C VAL A 152 -6.95 -34.95 -3.74
N VAL A 153 -7.52 -35.27 -2.57
CA VAL A 153 -8.26 -34.30 -1.74
C VAL A 153 -7.36 -33.13 -1.34
N SER A 154 -6.11 -33.40 -0.96
CA SER A 154 -5.13 -32.37 -0.62
C SER A 154 -4.82 -31.47 -1.82
N LEU A 155 -4.66 -32.04 -3.01
CA LEU A 155 -4.44 -31.27 -4.23
C LEU A 155 -5.63 -30.35 -4.52
N ILE A 156 -6.86 -30.88 -4.49
CA ILE A 156 -8.09 -30.09 -4.70
C ILE A 156 -8.20 -28.99 -3.65
N THR A 157 -7.94 -29.31 -2.38
CA THR A 157 -8.01 -28.35 -1.27
C THR A 157 -6.98 -27.23 -1.44
N THR A 158 -5.75 -27.56 -1.83
CA THR A 158 -4.69 -26.57 -2.11
C THR A 158 -5.07 -25.67 -3.28
N VAL A 159 -5.65 -26.22 -4.36
CA VAL A 159 -6.13 -25.42 -5.50
C VAL A 159 -7.26 -24.49 -5.07
N LEU A 160 -8.25 -25.00 -4.32
CA LEU A 160 -9.35 -24.17 -3.80
C LEU A 160 -8.84 -23.08 -2.86
N TYR A 161 -7.91 -23.40 -1.97
CA TYR A 161 -7.27 -22.43 -1.09
C TYR A 161 -6.54 -21.35 -1.87
N PHE A 162 -5.78 -21.73 -2.90
CA PHE A 162 -5.08 -20.79 -3.76
C PHE A 162 -6.05 -19.85 -4.49
N VAL A 163 -7.11 -20.40 -5.10
CA VAL A 163 -8.11 -19.62 -5.84
C VAL A 163 -8.87 -18.67 -4.91
N THR A 164 -9.33 -19.16 -3.76
CA THR A 164 -10.08 -18.33 -2.79
C THR A 164 -9.21 -17.26 -2.13
N SER A 165 -7.94 -17.58 -1.85
CA SER A 165 -6.97 -16.60 -1.34
C SER A 165 -6.63 -15.53 -2.37
N SER A 166 -6.47 -15.91 -3.64
CA SER A 166 -6.19 -14.96 -4.72
C SER A 166 -7.39 -14.03 -4.98
N ASP A 167 -8.62 -14.56 -5.05
CA ASP A 167 -9.82 -13.72 -5.23
C ASP A 167 -9.99 -12.71 -4.10
N SER A 168 -9.82 -13.17 -2.85
CA SER A 168 -9.86 -12.30 -1.68
C SER A 168 -8.74 -11.25 -1.72
N GLY A 169 -7.52 -11.65 -2.07
CA GLY A 169 -6.34 -10.78 -2.16
C GLY A 169 -6.55 -9.66 -3.16
N SER A 170 -6.93 -10.03 -4.38
CA SER A 170 -7.16 -9.08 -5.47
C SER A 170 -8.31 -8.12 -5.16
N LEU A 171 -9.35 -8.55 -4.43
CA LEU A 171 -10.42 -7.65 -3.96
C LEU A 171 -9.88 -6.56 -3.01
N VAL A 172 -8.97 -6.90 -2.10
CA VAL A 172 -8.43 -5.90 -1.17
C VAL A 172 -7.46 -4.95 -1.86
N VAL A 173 -6.61 -5.45 -2.75
CA VAL A 173 -5.72 -4.60 -3.55
C VAL A 173 -6.54 -3.62 -4.39
N ASP A 174 -7.60 -4.12 -5.03
CA ASP A 174 -8.55 -3.31 -5.79
C ASP A 174 -9.21 -2.20 -4.95
N LEU A 175 -9.66 -2.56 -3.74
CA LEU A 175 -10.26 -1.62 -2.80
C LEU A 175 -9.28 -0.53 -2.36
N ILE A 176 -8.02 -0.89 -2.09
CA ILE A 176 -6.98 0.06 -1.70
C ILE A 176 -6.65 1.00 -2.86
N ALA A 177 -6.54 0.46 -4.08
CA ALA A 177 -6.28 1.23 -5.28
C ALA A 177 -7.41 2.24 -5.59
N ASN A 178 -8.66 1.92 -5.23
CA ASN A 178 -9.82 2.78 -5.46
C ASN A 178 -10.29 3.56 -4.22
N ASN A 179 -9.36 3.94 -3.32
CA ASN A 179 -9.65 4.75 -2.12
C ASN A 179 -10.81 4.21 -1.24
N GLY A 180 -10.96 2.89 -1.15
CA GLY A 180 -12.01 2.25 -0.36
C GLY A 180 -13.35 2.07 -1.07
N ARG A 181 -13.46 2.40 -2.36
CA ARG A 181 -14.67 2.20 -3.17
C ARG A 181 -14.60 0.89 -3.93
N GLU A 182 -15.75 0.26 -4.15
CA GLU A 182 -15.81 -0.95 -4.99
C GLU A 182 -15.53 -0.55 -6.44
N ALA A 183 -14.47 -1.12 -7.02
CA ALA A 183 -14.08 -0.86 -8.40
C ALA A 183 -14.77 -1.83 -9.36
N HIS A 184 -14.59 -1.57 -10.65
CA HIS A 184 -15.13 -2.43 -11.70
C HIS A 184 -14.40 -3.78 -11.75
N VAL A 185 -15.10 -4.85 -12.14
CA VAL A 185 -14.58 -6.23 -12.15
C VAL A 185 -13.28 -6.37 -12.96
N VAL A 186 -13.10 -5.54 -14.00
CA VAL A 186 -11.89 -5.51 -14.84
C VAL A 186 -10.65 -5.15 -14.04
N GLN A 187 -10.73 -4.17 -13.13
CA GLN A 187 -9.60 -3.77 -12.29
C GLN A 187 -9.20 -4.90 -11.33
N ARG A 188 -10.19 -5.61 -10.76
CA ARG A 188 -9.95 -6.80 -9.95
C ARG A 188 -9.27 -7.92 -10.74
N VAL A 189 -9.71 -8.17 -11.98
CA VAL A 189 -9.08 -9.16 -12.87
C VAL A 189 -7.64 -8.78 -13.20
N PHE A 190 -7.37 -7.49 -13.42
CA PHE A 190 -6.00 -7.00 -13.60
C PHE A 190 -5.10 -7.33 -12.40
N TRP A 191 -5.56 -7.04 -11.17
CA TRP A 191 -4.79 -7.35 -9.97
C TRP A 191 -4.55 -8.85 -9.82
N ALA A 192 -5.57 -9.68 -10.04
CA ALA A 192 -5.45 -11.14 -9.98
C ALA A 192 -4.41 -11.69 -10.99
N ILE A 193 -4.41 -11.19 -12.23
CA ILE A 193 -3.43 -11.58 -13.24
C ILE A 193 -2.03 -11.10 -12.84
N SER A 194 -1.90 -9.87 -12.37
CA SER A 194 -0.60 -9.31 -11.99
C SER A 194 0.06 -10.07 -10.82
N GLU A 195 -0.72 -10.45 -9.82
CA GLU A 195 -0.28 -11.28 -8.68
C GLU A 195 0.18 -12.67 -9.17
N GLY A 196 -0.59 -13.29 -10.08
CA GLY A 196 -0.23 -14.56 -10.70
C GLY A 196 1.07 -14.48 -11.51
N VAL A 197 1.26 -13.42 -12.29
CA VAL A 197 2.49 -13.18 -13.06
C VAL A 197 3.69 -13.01 -12.13
N VAL A 198 3.56 -12.22 -11.06
CA VAL A 198 4.63 -12.06 -10.06
C VAL A 198 4.98 -13.40 -9.43
N CYS A 199 3.98 -14.21 -9.05
CA CYS A 199 4.20 -15.55 -8.52
C CYS A 199 5.01 -16.44 -9.49
N ILE A 200 4.61 -16.49 -10.77
CA ILE A 200 5.32 -17.26 -11.81
C ILE A 200 6.76 -16.79 -11.96
N VAL A 201 6.99 -15.47 -11.99
CA VAL A 201 8.33 -14.89 -12.11
C VAL A 201 9.19 -15.25 -10.91
N LEU A 202 8.66 -15.18 -9.69
CA LEU A 202 9.39 -15.52 -8.46
C LEU A 202 9.74 -17.01 -8.39
N LEU A 203 8.80 -17.89 -8.72
CA LEU A 203 9.05 -19.34 -8.77
C LEU A 203 10.12 -19.68 -9.82
N ARG A 204 10.07 -19.03 -10.98
CA ARG A 204 11.06 -19.25 -12.05
C ARG A 204 12.43 -18.66 -11.70
N ALA A 205 12.48 -17.49 -11.07
CA ALA A 205 13.72 -16.85 -10.66
C ALA A 205 14.43 -17.61 -9.54
N GLY A 206 13.67 -18.22 -8.62
CA GLY A 206 14.23 -19.01 -7.52
C GLY A 206 14.71 -20.42 -7.92
N GLY A 207 14.22 -20.98 -9.03
CA GLY A 207 14.66 -22.27 -9.55
C GLY A 207 14.52 -23.39 -8.50
N GLN A 208 15.62 -24.10 -8.22
CA GLN A 208 15.65 -25.18 -7.21
C GLN A 208 15.56 -24.65 -5.76
N GLU A 209 15.85 -23.37 -5.53
CA GLU A 209 15.75 -22.72 -4.21
C GLU A 209 14.58 -21.72 -4.16
N SER A 210 13.48 -22.04 -4.85
CA SER A 210 12.28 -21.18 -4.94
C SER A 210 11.76 -20.72 -3.58
N LEU A 211 11.82 -21.59 -2.55
CA LEU A 211 11.45 -21.23 -1.19
C LEU A 211 12.30 -20.07 -0.63
N LYS A 212 13.62 -20.08 -0.83
CA LYS A 212 14.51 -19.00 -0.33
C LYS A 212 14.22 -17.68 -1.02
N ALA A 213 13.94 -17.71 -2.33
CA ALA A 213 13.55 -16.53 -3.09
C ALA A 213 12.25 -15.93 -2.53
N LEU A 214 11.23 -16.75 -2.30
CA LEU A 214 9.96 -16.33 -1.70
C LEU A 214 10.15 -15.74 -0.29
N GLN A 215 10.93 -16.42 0.56
CA GLN A 215 11.23 -15.95 1.92
C GLN A 215 11.90 -14.57 1.92
N SER A 216 12.87 -14.38 1.03
CA SER A 216 13.63 -13.13 0.93
C SER A 216 12.72 -11.95 0.52
N VAL A 217 11.85 -12.16 -0.47
CA VAL A 217 10.89 -11.14 -0.92
C VAL A 217 9.91 -10.77 0.18
N SER A 218 9.38 -11.75 0.93
CA SER A 218 8.48 -11.48 2.06
C SER A 218 9.16 -10.63 3.15
N ILE A 219 10.43 -10.90 3.46
CA ILE A 219 11.19 -10.10 4.45
C ILE A 219 11.42 -8.67 3.93
N CYS A 220 11.84 -8.53 2.67
CA CYS A 220 12.05 -7.23 2.04
C CYS A 220 10.76 -6.39 2.00
N ALA A 221 9.61 -7.01 1.71
CA ALA A 221 8.31 -6.34 1.69
C ALA A 221 7.77 -6.02 3.10
N GLY A 222 8.01 -6.89 4.08
CA GLY A 222 7.54 -6.72 5.46
C GLY A 222 8.25 -5.60 6.23
N LEU A 223 9.53 -5.34 5.93
CA LEU A 223 10.32 -4.33 6.64
C LEU A 223 9.72 -2.90 6.58
N PRO A 224 9.43 -2.30 5.40
CA PRO A 224 8.80 -0.98 5.34
C PRO A 224 7.41 -0.98 5.97
N PHE A 225 6.64 -2.06 5.80
CA PHE A 225 5.32 -2.20 6.42
C PHE A 225 5.36 -2.27 7.94
N THR A 226 6.47 -2.75 8.53
CA THR A 226 6.65 -2.75 9.98
C THR A 226 6.60 -1.32 10.53
N VAL A 227 7.27 -0.38 9.85
CA VAL A 227 7.25 1.05 10.21
C VAL A 227 5.83 1.60 10.10
N ILE A 228 5.13 1.28 9.01
CA ILE A 228 3.74 1.71 8.80
C ILE A 228 2.83 1.18 9.91
N ILE A 229 2.93 -0.10 10.28
CA ILE A 229 2.10 -0.69 11.34
C ILE A 229 2.39 -0.01 12.68
N MET A 230 3.64 0.30 13.02
CA MET A 230 3.97 1.04 14.24
C MET A 230 3.28 2.43 14.27
N LEU A 231 3.29 3.14 13.13
CA LEU A 231 2.57 4.41 12.99
C LEU A 231 1.04 4.21 13.08
N MET A 232 0.51 3.14 12.49
CA MET A 232 -0.91 2.80 12.58
C MET A 232 -1.35 2.47 14.00
N CYS A 233 -0.52 1.81 14.81
CA CYS A 233 -0.81 1.58 16.23
C CYS A 233 -0.99 2.91 16.98
N SER A 234 -0.13 3.89 16.69
CA SER A 234 -0.26 5.23 17.26
C SER A 234 -1.49 5.97 16.73
N ALA A 235 -1.80 5.83 15.45
CA ALA A 235 -3.00 6.41 14.85
C ALA A 235 -4.29 5.81 15.43
N LEU A 236 -4.33 4.48 15.64
CA LEU A 236 -5.44 3.79 16.26
C LEU A 236 -5.65 4.26 17.70
N TRP A 237 -4.58 4.39 18.49
CA TRP A 237 -4.68 4.93 19.85
C TRP A 237 -5.25 6.36 19.87
N ARG A 238 -4.82 7.23 18.94
CA ARG A 238 -5.36 8.58 18.80
C ARG A 238 -6.84 8.55 18.40
N ALA A 239 -7.21 7.71 17.44
CA ALA A 239 -8.59 7.55 16.98
C ALA A 239 -9.52 7.12 18.13
N LEU A 240 -9.09 6.16 18.96
CA LEU A 240 -9.84 5.72 20.13
C LEU A 240 -9.97 6.84 21.19
N LYS A 241 -8.95 7.68 21.36
CA LYS A 241 -9.04 8.84 22.26
C LYS A 241 -10.00 9.91 21.76
N ILE A 242 -10.06 10.13 20.44
CA ILE A 242 -11.02 11.05 19.82
C ILE A 242 -12.45 10.53 20.01
N ASP A 243 -12.66 9.24 19.79
CA ASP A 243 -13.97 8.58 19.96
C ASP A 243 -14.47 8.65 21.42
N GLN A 244 -13.56 8.49 22.38
CA GLN A 244 -13.84 8.68 23.81
C GLN A 244 -13.93 10.14 24.25
N GLN A 245 -13.85 11.10 23.33
CA GLN A 245 -13.84 12.55 23.62
C GLN A 245 -12.69 13.01 24.54
N HIS A 246 -11.66 12.18 24.74
CA HIS A 246 -10.44 12.53 25.47
C HIS A 246 -9.49 13.42 24.64
N MET A 247 -9.76 13.58 23.34
CA MET A 247 -9.06 14.45 22.42
C MET A 247 -10.12 15.14 21.55
N PRO A 248 -10.02 16.47 21.29
CA PRO A 248 -11.01 17.15 20.46
C PRO A 248 -11.07 16.49 19.09
N ALA A 249 -12.28 16.39 18.54
CA ALA A 249 -12.45 16.00 17.14
C ALA A 249 -11.60 16.96 16.29
N ARG A 250 -10.77 16.40 15.40
CA ARG A 250 -10.17 17.22 14.36
C ARG A 250 -11.33 17.71 13.49
N ASP A 251 -11.62 19.01 13.56
CA ASP A 251 -12.52 19.68 12.61
C ASP A 251 -12.14 19.30 11.17
N GLN A 252 -13.12 19.39 10.26
CA GLN A 252 -13.00 19.07 8.83
C GLN A 252 -11.54 19.14 8.33
N ARG A 253 -10.95 17.98 8.02
CA ARG A 253 -9.58 17.93 7.48
C ARG A 253 -9.51 18.85 6.28
N VAL A 254 -8.68 19.89 6.38
CA VAL A 254 -8.25 20.64 5.22
C VAL A 254 -7.14 19.79 4.59
N ASP A 255 -7.55 18.96 3.63
CA ASP A 255 -6.64 18.12 2.85
C ASP A 255 -6.13 18.88 1.62
N TRP A 256 -5.10 18.33 0.98
CA TRP A 256 -4.61 18.83 -0.30
C TRP A 256 -5.67 18.70 -1.39
N ALA A 257 -5.74 19.68 -2.29
CA ALA A 257 -6.61 19.71 -3.46
C ALA A 257 -6.49 18.49 -4.37
N LEU A 258 -5.25 18.02 -4.58
CA LEU A 258 -4.95 16.80 -5.31
C LEU A 258 -4.52 15.73 -4.29
N PRO A 259 -5.07 14.51 -4.25
CA PRO A 259 -4.57 13.47 -3.38
C PRO A 259 -3.17 13.00 -3.82
N LEU A 260 -2.37 12.51 -2.87
CA LEU A 260 -0.98 12.06 -3.15
C LEU A 260 -0.92 10.90 -4.15
N TYR A 261 -1.99 10.12 -4.28
CA TYR A 261 -2.10 9.03 -5.26
C TYR A 261 -3.08 9.33 -6.41
N GLY A 262 -3.58 10.56 -6.54
CA GLY A 262 -4.43 10.94 -7.68
C GLY A 262 -3.66 11.56 -8.84
N GLY A 263 -4.35 11.99 -9.88
CA GLY A 263 -3.75 12.73 -11.00
C GLY A 263 -3.17 11.83 -12.08
N ILE A 264 -1.84 11.60 -12.07
CA ILE A 264 -1.19 10.75 -13.07
C ILE A 264 -1.70 9.30 -13.01
N PHE A 265 -1.96 8.83 -11.79
CA PHE A 265 -2.45 7.48 -11.56
C PHE A 265 -3.91 7.32 -12.00
N ASP A 266 -4.64 8.42 -12.17
CA ASP A 266 -5.97 8.41 -12.77
C ASP A 266 -5.91 8.04 -14.28
N ILE A 267 -4.74 8.14 -14.94
CA ILE A 267 -4.55 7.53 -16.28
C ILE A 267 -4.58 6.02 -16.19
N LEU A 268 -3.91 5.45 -15.17
CA LEU A 268 -3.96 4.02 -14.92
C LEU A 268 -5.40 3.64 -14.56
N GLU A 269 -6.07 4.42 -13.71
CA GLU A 269 -7.49 4.21 -13.42
C GLU A 269 -8.34 4.25 -14.69
N PHE A 270 -8.15 5.23 -15.58
CA PHE A 270 -8.85 5.33 -16.86
C PHE A 270 -8.59 4.14 -17.79
N GLY A 271 -7.32 3.75 -17.95
CA GLY A 271 -6.92 2.61 -18.77
C GLY A 271 -7.43 1.28 -18.19
N LEU A 272 -7.27 1.08 -16.89
CA LEU A 272 -7.67 -0.13 -16.15
C LEU A 272 -9.20 -0.23 -15.99
N SER A 273 -9.89 0.90 -15.97
CA SER A 273 -11.36 1.00 -15.94
C SER A 273 -11.98 0.98 -17.34
N SER A 274 -11.19 0.73 -18.40
CA SER A 274 -11.67 0.71 -19.79
C SER A 274 -12.43 1.99 -20.19
N GLY A 275 -12.00 3.13 -19.67
CA GLY A 275 -12.58 4.44 -19.95
C GLY A 275 -13.83 4.81 -19.15
N MET A 276 -14.20 4.03 -18.13
CA MET A 276 -15.36 4.33 -17.28
C MET A 276 -15.06 5.31 -16.13
N SER A 277 -13.80 5.47 -15.72
CA SER A 277 -13.42 6.56 -14.82
C SER A 277 -13.30 7.87 -15.61
N GLY A 278 -13.39 9.00 -14.91
CA GLY A 278 -13.21 10.31 -15.55
C GLY A 278 -11.81 10.44 -16.17
N LEU A 279 -11.72 11.13 -17.31
CA LEU A 279 -10.42 11.44 -17.91
C LEU A 279 -9.58 12.28 -16.92
N PRO A 280 -8.29 11.94 -16.72
CA PRO A 280 -7.40 12.75 -15.90
C PRO A 280 -7.30 14.16 -16.46
N GLN A 281 -7.23 15.14 -15.57
CA GLN A 281 -7.00 16.52 -15.99
C GLN A 281 -5.61 16.63 -16.62
N SER A 282 -5.54 17.10 -17.88
CA SER A 282 -4.29 17.19 -18.65
C SER A 282 -3.20 18.00 -17.93
N SER A 283 -3.58 19.00 -17.13
CA SER A 283 -2.66 19.78 -16.30
C SER A 283 -1.93 18.90 -15.28
N THR A 284 -2.60 17.94 -14.66
CA THR A 284 -2.04 17.10 -13.60
C THR A 284 -1.03 16.11 -14.16
N VAL A 285 -1.31 15.53 -15.33
CA VAL A 285 -0.39 14.65 -16.06
C VAL A 285 0.86 15.41 -16.48
N ARG A 286 0.68 16.60 -17.07
CA ARG A 286 1.79 17.47 -17.47
C ARG A 286 2.66 17.85 -16.27
N ASP A 287 2.04 18.27 -15.18
CA ASP A 287 2.75 18.73 -13.98
C ASP A 287 3.46 17.55 -13.29
N PHE A 288 2.97 16.30 -13.38
CA PHE A 288 3.71 15.12 -12.93
C PHE A 288 5.01 14.91 -13.73
N PHE A 289 4.95 14.89 -15.07
CA PHE A 289 6.15 14.69 -15.90
C PHE A 289 7.13 15.85 -15.78
N LEU A 290 6.64 17.09 -15.67
CA LEU A 290 7.48 18.23 -15.34
C LEU A 290 8.14 18.06 -13.96
N GLY A 291 7.47 17.45 -12.99
CA GLY A 291 8.05 17.14 -11.67
C GLY A 291 9.10 16.04 -11.72
N LEU A 292 8.94 15.11 -12.65
CA LEU A 292 9.87 14.02 -12.83
C LEU A 292 11.17 14.49 -13.49
N PHE A 293 11.09 15.31 -14.55
CA PHE A 293 12.25 15.69 -15.37
C PHE A 293 12.79 17.11 -15.11
N ALA A 294 11.94 18.02 -14.65
CA ALA A 294 12.31 19.42 -14.38
C ALA A 294 11.74 19.93 -13.04
N PRO A 295 12.02 19.25 -11.91
CA PRO A 295 11.47 19.60 -10.61
C PRO A 295 11.71 21.06 -10.18
N PRO A 296 12.85 21.73 -10.49
CA PRO A 296 13.06 23.13 -10.11
C PRO A 296 12.03 24.09 -10.71
N LEU A 297 11.50 23.81 -11.91
CA LEU A 297 10.50 24.68 -12.56
C LEU A 297 9.17 24.66 -11.82
N LEU A 298 8.72 23.49 -11.38
CA LEU A 298 7.49 23.39 -10.58
C LEU A 298 7.68 23.93 -9.17
N LEU A 299 8.87 23.73 -8.58
CA LEU A 299 9.18 24.32 -7.28
C LEU A 299 9.14 25.85 -7.36
N TRP A 300 9.70 26.45 -8.41
CA TRP A 300 9.59 27.87 -8.69
C TRP A 300 8.14 28.32 -8.85
N LYS A 301 7.34 27.58 -9.65
CA LYS A 301 5.91 27.87 -9.84
C LYS A 301 5.13 27.83 -8.53
N ALA A 302 5.41 26.86 -7.66
CA ALA A 302 4.77 26.74 -6.35
C ALA A 302 5.14 27.90 -5.43
N LEU A 303 6.43 28.24 -5.31
CA LEU A 303 6.92 29.35 -4.49
C LEU A 303 6.35 30.70 -4.96
N ARG A 304 6.42 30.98 -6.27
CA ARG A 304 5.91 32.24 -6.84
C ARG A 304 4.39 32.34 -6.75
N GLY A 305 3.69 31.23 -6.94
CA GLY A 305 2.24 31.21 -6.74
C GLY A 305 1.86 31.48 -5.28
N LEU A 306 2.62 30.94 -4.31
CA LEU A 306 2.40 31.19 -2.89
C LEU A 306 2.68 32.66 -2.54
N ALA A 307 3.78 33.23 -3.04
CA ALA A 307 4.14 34.62 -2.82
C ALA A 307 3.15 35.61 -3.45
N ALA A 308 2.41 35.21 -4.49
CA ALA A 308 1.38 36.02 -5.12
C ALA A 308 0.06 36.09 -4.31
N LEU A 309 -0.12 35.23 -3.30
CA LEU A 309 -1.32 35.25 -2.48
C LEU A 309 -1.23 36.34 -1.39
N PRO A 310 -2.32 37.11 -1.16
CA PRO A 310 -2.34 38.12 -0.12
C PRO A 310 -2.14 37.46 1.25
N ALA A 311 -1.22 38.00 2.06
CA ALA A 311 -0.92 37.50 3.39
C ALA A 311 -2.19 37.54 4.26
N GLN A 312 -2.82 36.39 4.51
CA GLN A 312 -3.84 36.28 5.54
C GLN A 312 -3.14 36.35 6.90
N GLN A 313 -3.03 37.56 7.47
CA GLN A 313 -2.59 37.70 8.85
C GLN A 313 -3.69 37.23 9.82
N PRO A 314 -3.39 36.35 10.77
CA PRO A 314 -4.27 36.11 11.91
C PRO A 314 -4.31 37.36 12.77
N LYS A 315 -5.51 37.83 13.15
CA LYS A 315 -5.65 38.77 14.27
C LYS A 315 -5.22 38.04 15.55
N GLY A 316 -4.00 38.33 16.05
CA GLY A 316 -3.60 37.97 17.41
C GLY A 316 -2.32 37.15 17.62
N THR A 317 -1.49 36.87 16.61
CA THR A 317 -0.21 36.16 16.82
C THR A 317 0.99 37.02 16.45
N SER A 318 1.80 37.36 17.46
CA SER A 318 3.13 37.95 17.31
C SER A 318 4.12 36.87 16.87
N ALA A 319 4.48 36.85 15.57
CA ALA A 319 5.79 36.39 15.06
C ALA A 319 5.84 36.42 13.51
N ASN A 320 6.72 37.27 12.97
CA ASN A 320 7.46 37.18 11.70
C ASN A 320 7.05 36.10 10.66
N SER A 321 5.99 36.30 9.90
CA SER A 321 5.81 35.61 8.61
C SER A 321 5.71 36.65 7.49
N GLN A 322 6.84 37.26 7.16
CA GLN A 322 6.96 38.05 5.94
C GLN A 322 6.93 37.10 4.72
N PRO A 323 6.29 37.49 3.60
CA PRO A 323 6.36 36.73 2.35
C PRO A 323 7.83 36.56 1.94
N SER A 324 8.19 35.38 1.43
CA SER A 324 9.56 35.12 0.99
C SER A 324 9.97 36.08 -0.12
N THR A 325 11.24 36.50 -0.10
CA THR A 325 11.77 37.38 -1.14
C THR A 325 12.11 36.58 -2.39
N VAL A 326 12.04 37.21 -3.57
CA VAL A 326 12.41 36.58 -4.85
C VAL A 326 13.81 35.96 -4.81
N LEU A 327 14.72 36.60 -4.08
CA LEU A 327 16.10 36.14 -3.90
C LEU A 327 16.17 34.86 -3.05
N GLN A 328 15.36 34.76 -2.01
CA GLN A 328 15.26 33.55 -1.17
C GLN A 328 14.64 32.38 -1.94
N ASP A 329 13.56 32.64 -2.70
CA ASP A 329 12.94 31.62 -3.56
C ASP A 329 13.92 31.15 -4.65
N GLY A 330 14.67 32.08 -5.25
CA GLY A 330 15.71 31.78 -6.23
C GLY A 330 16.81 30.90 -5.67
N PHE A 331 17.30 31.19 -4.45
CA PHE A 331 18.30 30.36 -3.79
C PHE A 331 17.79 28.93 -3.54
N MET A 332 16.54 28.77 -3.08
CA MET A 332 15.91 27.45 -2.89
C MET A 332 15.85 26.66 -4.19
N VAL A 333 15.44 27.30 -5.29
CA VAL A 333 15.34 26.66 -6.62
C VAL A 333 16.70 26.29 -7.19
N VAL A 334 17.71 27.14 -7.01
CA VAL A 334 19.09 26.83 -7.41
C VAL A 334 19.63 25.65 -6.60
N ALA A 335 19.45 25.65 -5.27
CA ALA A 335 19.87 24.54 -4.41
C ALA A 335 19.17 23.22 -4.81
N CYS A 336 17.87 23.28 -5.11
CA CYS A 336 17.10 22.13 -5.62
C CYS A 336 17.63 21.64 -6.97
N SER A 337 17.94 22.57 -7.89
CA SER A 337 18.50 22.23 -9.21
C SER A 337 19.88 21.58 -9.10
N LEU A 338 20.75 22.08 -8.23
CA LEU A 338 22.08 21.53 -8.02
C LEU A 338 22.02 20.13 -7.40
N THR A 339 21.21 19.95 -6.36
CA THR A 339 21.06 18.65 -5.68
C THR A 339 20.42 17.59 -6.58
N TYR A 340 19.37 17.95 -7.33
CA TYR A 340 18.74 17.04 -8.29
C TYR A 340 19.67 16.68 -9.45
N SER A 341 20.38 17.66 -10.02
CA SER A 341 21.33 17.40 -11.11
C SER A 341 22.53 16.55 -10.63
N ALA A 342 23.03 16.82 -9.42
CA ALA A 342 24.11 16.03 -8.82
C ALA A 342 23.70 14.58 -8.62
N TRP A 343 22.48 14.32 -8.16
CA TRP A 343 21.96 12.95 -8.02
C TRP A 343 22.00 12.17 -9.35
N ILE A 344 21.45 12.76 -10.42
CA ILE A 344 21.41 12.12 -11.74
C ILE A 344 22.81 11.95 -12.34
N ILE A 345 23.62 13.01 -12.35
CA ILE A 345 24.96 13.00 -12.96
C ILE A 345 25.87 11.99 -12.24
N LEU A 346 25.87 11.98 -10.90
CA LEU A 346 26.73 11.07 -10.14
C LEU A 346 26.33 9.60 -10.32
N HIS A 347 25.04 9.29 -10.46
CA HIS A 347 24.60 7.94 -10.82
C HIS A 347 25.02 7.54 -12.22
N ILE A 348 24.90 8.44 -13.20
CA ILE A 348 25.37 8.19 -14.58
C ILE A 348 26.87 7.90 -14.57
N LEU A 349 27.67 8.74 -13.90
CA LEU A 349 29.14 8.55 -13.78
C LEU A 349 29.50 7.22 -13.09
N THR A 350 28.76 6.83 -12.06
CA THR A 350 28.93 5.54 -11.40
C THR A 350 28.65 4.38 -12.36
N SER A 351 27.55 4.47 -13.13
CA SER A 351 27.17 3.43 -14.09
C SER A 351 28.13 3.32 -15.28
N ALA A 352 28.77 4.43 -15.66
CA ALA A 352 29.78 4.51 -16.71
C ALA A 352 31.16 3.97 -16.29
N LYS A 353 31.32 3.49 -15.05
CA LYS A 353 32.56 2.90 -14.50
C LYS A 353 33.80 3.79 -14.67
N VAL A 354 33.65 5.09 -14.48
CA VAL A 354 34.78 6.04 -14.51
C VAL A 354 35.79 5.69 -13.42
N GLU A 355 37.08 5.67 -13.75
CA GLU A 355 38.16 5.37 -12.79
C GLU A 355 38.15 6.39 -11.64
N GLY A 356 38.21 5.90 -10.39
CA GLY A 356 38.16 6.74 -9.18
C GLY A 356 36.75 7.06 -8.65
N ALA A 357 35.67 6.60 -9.30
CA ALA A 357 34.30 6.93 -8.94
C ALA A 357 33.63 6.00 -7.89
N SER A 358 34.39 5.18 -7.16
CA SER A 358 33.84 4.14 -6.26
C SER A 358 32.98 4.68 -5.10
N GLY A 359 33.06 5.98 -4.77
CA GLY A 359 32.25 6.65 -3.76
C GLY A 359 31.09 7.50 -4.28
N PHE A 360 30.95 7.69 -5.59
CA PHE A 360 29.98 8.63 -6.16
C PHE A 360 28.53 8.23 -5.93
N TRP A 361 28.26 6.93 -5.83
CA TRP A 361 26.93 6.41 -5.49
C TRP A 361 26.41 6.92 -4.14
N GLY A 362 27.25 6.97 -3.10
CA GLY A 362 26.85 7.46 -1.78
C GLY A 362 26.57 8.97 -1.78
N ILE A 363 27.39 9.73 -2.52
CA ILE A 363 27.21 11.18 -2.67
C ILE A 363 25.94 11.47 -3.49
N ALA A 364 25.63 10.65 -4.51
CA ALA A 364 24.41 10.75 -5.30
C ALA A 364 23.16 10.59 -4.41
N TRP A 365 23.11 9.57 -3.56
CA TRP A 365 22.00 9.40 -2.62
C TRP A 365 21.92 10.50 -1.58
N THR A 366 23.06 11.02 -1.12
CA THR A 366 23.08 12.17 -0.21
C THR A 366 22.49 13.42 -0.90
N ALA A 367 22.83 13.64 -2.17
CA ALA A 367 22.26 14.72 -2.97
C ALA A 367 20.74 14.54 -3.18
N PHE A 368 20.27 13.31 -3.39
CA PHE A 368 18.83 13.00 -3.46
C PHE A 368 18.09 13.29 -2.16
N VAL A 369 18.64 12.87 -1.01
CA VAL A 369 18.05 13.19 0.30
C VAL A 369 18.04 14.70 0.53
N GLY A 370 19.10 15.41 0.15
CA GLY A 370 19.15 16.87 0.16
C GLY A 370 18.04 17.50 -0.67
N PHE A 371 17.86 17.04 -1.92
CA PHE A 371 16.75 17.45 -2.79
C PHE A 371 15.38 17.22 -2.12
N ALA A 372 15.15 16.03 -1.57
CA ALA A 372 13.88 15.69 -0.92
C ALA A 372 13.61 16.58 0.31
N VAL A 373 14.63 16.91 1.11
CA VAL A 373 14.51 17.84 2.24
C VAL A 373 14.12 19.24 1.77
N LEU A 374 14.68 19.74 0.67
CA LEU A 374 14.34 21.05 0.11
C LEU A 374 12.89 21.07 -0.41
N VAL A 375 12.44 20.01 -1.08
CA VAL A 375 11.04 19.89 -1.52
C VAL A 375 10.10 19.81 -0.32
N ALA A 376 10.46 19.03 0.70
CA ALA A 376 9.69 18.86 1.92
C ALA A 376 9.57 20.17 2.73
N SER A 377 10.63 21.00 2.76
CA SER A 377 10.59 22.29 3.48
C SER A 377 9.62 23.28 2.82
N VAL A 378 9.60 23.34 1.49
CA VAL A 378 8.63 24.16 0.74
C VAL A 378 7.22 23.63 0.93
N ARG A 379 7.04 22.32 0.88
CA ARG A 379 5.76 21.66 1.14
C ARG A 379 5.22 21.98 2.52
N HIS A 380 6.09 21.92 3.54
CA HIS A 380 5.74 22.30 4.91
C HIS A 380 5.26 23.75 5.00
N GLY A 381 5.97 24.68 4.35
CA GLY A 381 5.58 26.09 4.29
C GLY A 381 4.21 26.31 3.65
N ILE A 382 3.93 25.61 2.53
CA ILE A 382 2.62 25.65 1.86
C ILE A 382 1.52 25.12 2.79
N ARG A 383 1.73 23.98 3.47
CA ARG A 383 0.74 23.45 4.41
C ARG A 383 0.47 24.39 5.58
N ALA A 384 1.52 24.98 6.14
CA ALA A 384 1.39 25.94 7.23
C ALA A 384 0.56 27.17 6.79
N HIS A 385 0.73 27.63 5.54
CA HIS A 385 -0.03 28.73 4.97
C HIS A 385 -1.52 28.39 4.79
N PHE A 386 -1.84 27.23 4.23
CA PHE A 386 -3.22 26.79 3.97
C PHE A 386 -3.87 26.03 5.14
N LYS A 387 -3.18 25.90 6.29
CA LYS A 387 -3.61 25.10 7.44
C LYS A 387 -3.93 23.64 7.08
N ILE A 388 -3.20 23.08 6.11
CA ILE A 388 -3.35 21.68 5.69
C ILE A 388 -2.76 20.77 6.76
N GLU A 389 -3.47 19.70 7.12
CA GLU A 389 -3.00 18.79 8.15
C GLU A 389 -1.77 17.98 7.72
N GLY A 390 -0.86 17.77 8.67
CA GLY A 390 0.15 16.73 8.60
C GLY A 390 1.43 17.08 9.37
N SER A 391 2.44 16.22 9.25
CA SER A 391 3.73 16.37 9.95
C SER A 391 4.90 16.64 8.99
N GLY A 392 6.00 17.23 9.49
CA GLY A 392 7.20 17.43 8.67
C GLY A 392 7.82 16.11 8.17
N LEU A 393 7.63 15.03 8.93
CA LEU A 393 8.03 13.68 8.51
C LEU A 393 7.20 13.19 7.32
N GLU A 394 5.88 13.43 7.31
CA GLU A 394 5.03 13.09 6.15
C GLU A 394 5.46 13.84 4.89
N ASP A 395 5.85 15.12 5.01
CA ASP A 395 6.36 15.88 3.86
C ASP A 395 7.68 15.31 3.33
N LEU A 396 8.58 14.91 4.25
CA LEU A 396 9.84 14.29 3.90
C LEU A 396 9.63 12.95 3.18
N PHE A 397 8.75 12.08 3.68
CA PHE A 397 8.47 10.80 3.03
C PHE A 397 7.75 10.97 1.69
N ALA A 398 6.81 11.92 1.58
CA ALA A 398 6.17 12.23 0.31
C ALA A 398 7.20 12.70 -0.73
N ALA A 399 8.11 13.59 -0.33
CA ALA A 399 9.19 14.07 -1.18
C ALA A 399 10.25 12.98 -1.49
N LEU A 400 10.52 12.04 -0.59
CA LEU A 400 11.48 10.95 -0.85
C LEU A 400 10.92 9.88 -1.79
N LEU A 401 9.66 9.52 -1.65
CA LEU A 401 9.08 8.37 -2.36
C LEU A 401 8.34 8.76 -3.64
N ILE A 402 7.68 9.92 -3.65
CA ILE A 402 6.78 10.34 -4.72
C ILE A 402 6.94 11.84 -5.01
N TRP A 403 8.20 12.30 -5.17
CA TRP A 403 8.52 13.72 -5.42
C TRP A 403 7.79 14.35 -6.61
N PRO A 404 7.57 13.69 -7.77
CA PRO A 404 6.95 14.35 -8.92
C PRO A 404 5.50 14.73 -8.61
N GLN A 405 4.78 13.80 -7.97
CA GLN A 405 3.41 14.00 -7.54
C GLN A 405 3.30 14.98 -6.38
N THR A 406 4.27 14.96 -5.46
CA THR A 406 4.38 15.93 -4.36
C THR A 406 4.51 17.36 -4.91
N LEU A 407 5.32 17.57 -5.95
CA LEU A 407 5.48 18.86 -6.62
C LEU A 407 4.22 19.28 -7.38
N ALA A 408 3.60 18.37 -8.13
CA ALA A 408 2.34 18.64 -8.83
C ALA A 408 1.22 19.02 -7.86
N GLN A 409 1.10 18.30 -6.74
CA GLN A 409 0.13 18.59 -5.68
C GLN A 409 0.31 19.99 -5.08
N MET A 410 1.55 20.41 -4.81
CA MET A 410 1.84 21.76 -4.31
C MET A 410 1.43 22.85 -5.31
N VAL A 411 1.78 22.68 -6.58
CA VAL A 411 1.45 23.64 -7.64
C VAL A 411 -0.06 23.75 -7.83
N GLN A 412 -0.77 22.62 -7.81
CA GLN A 412 -2.22 22.60 -7.99
C GLN A 412 -2.95 23.27 -6.82
N GLN A 413 -2.54 23.00 -5.57
CA GLN A 413 -3.09 23.66 -4.39
C GLN A 413 -3.02 25.19 -4.49
N VAL A 414 -1.84 25.70 -4.82
CA VAL A 414 -1.59 27.13 -4.94
C VAL A 414 -2.36 27.74 -6.12
N SER A 415 -2.44 27.03 -7.25
CA SER A 415 -3.13 27.50 -8.46
C SER A 415 -4.66 27.54 -8.29
N GLN A 416 -5.24 26.55 -7.60
CA GLN A 416 -6.68 26.48 -7.37
C GLN A 416 -7.17 27.64 -6.49
N GLU A 417 -6.43 27.96 -5.44
CA GLU A 417 -6.75 29.07 -4.52
C GLU A 417 -6.64 30.45 -5.20
N HIS A 418 -5.63 30.62 -6.06
CA HIS A 418 -5.52 31.81 -6.90
C HIS A 418 -6.73 31.95 -7.85
N SER A 419 -7.18 30.83 -8.42
CA SER A 419 -8.34 30.79 -9.32
C SER A 419 -9.63 31.13 -8.58
N LEU A 420 -9.88 30.52 -7.42
CA LEU A 420 -11.04 30.80 -6.57
C LEU A 420 -11.15 32.28 -6.22
N LYS A 421 -10.07 32.89 -5.72
CA LYS A 421 -10.05 34.32 -5.36
C LYS A 421 -10.27 35.24 -6.56
N SER A 422 -9.73 34.89 -7.73
CA SER A 422 -9.94 35.68 -8.95
C SER A 422 -11.41 35.67 -9.40
N VAL A 423 -12.10 34.55 -9.24
CA VAL A 423 -13.53 34.42 -9.54
C VAL A 423 -14.36 35.23 -8.53
N THR A 424 -14.08 35.10 -7.23
CA THR A 424 -14.83 35.84 -6.19
C THR A 424 -14.67 37.35 -6.36
N SER A 425 -13.45 37.83 -6.66
CA SER A 425 -13.20 39.24 -6.92
C SER A 425 -13.91 39.73 -8.19
N GLY A 426 -14.00 38.91 -9.23
CA GLY A 426 -14.75 39.24 -10.45
C GLY A 426 -16.26 39.30 -10.22
N GLU A 427 -16.83 38.39 -9.41
CA GLU A 427 -18.24 38.43 -9.02
C GLU A 427 -18.56 39.66 -8.14
N GLU A 428 -17.67 40.03 -7.22
CA GLU A 428 -17.82 41.25 -6.41
C GLU A 428 -17.75 42.52 -7.28
N GLN A 429 -16.83 42.57 -8.24
CA GLN A 429 -16.74 43.67 -9.20
C GLN A 429 -17.99 43.76 -10.09
N LEU A 430 -18.52 42.63 -10.55
CA LEU A 430 -19.74 42.60 -11.36
C LEU A 430 -20.95 43.11 -10.57
N LYS A 431 -21.09 42.69 -9.31
CA LYS A 431 -22.15 43.19 -8.42
C LYS A 431 -22.05 44.71 -8.18
N GLN A 432 -20.84 45.24 -8.03
CA GLN A 432 -20.63 46.69 -7.87
C GLN A 432 -21.04 47.47 -9.14
N VAL A 433 -20.71 46.94 -10.32
CA VAL A 433 -21.10 47.57 -11.60
C VAL A 433 -22.62 47.53 -11.80
N GLU A 434 -23.27 46.41 -11.47
CA GLU A 434 -24.74 46.31 -11.53
C GLU A 434 -25.44 47.27 -10.56
N GLU A 435 -24.86 47.47 -9.37
CA GLU A 435 -25.38 48.42 -8.38
C GLU A 435 -25.22 49.89 -8.83
N GLU A 436 -24.09 50.25 -9.43
CA GLU A 436 -23.87 51.57 -10.02
C GLU A 436 -24.81 51.84 -11.22
N GLU A 437 -25.05 50.85 -12.08
CA GLU A 437 -26.02 50.96 -13.18
C GLU A 437 -27.46 51.14 -12.67
N ALA A 438 -27.84 50.42 -11.61
CA ALA A 438 -29.17 50.55 -11.00
C ALA A 438 -29.39 51.94 -10.41
N ILE A 439 -28.38 52.50 -9.74
CA ILE A 439 -28.40 53.88 -9.21
C ILE A 439 -28.50 54.89 -10.37
N GLY A 440 -27.76 54.68 -11.46
CA GLY A 440 -27.83 55.50 -12.67
C GLY A 440 -29.22 55.50 -13.35
N ARG A 441 -29.85 54.32 -13.50
CA ARG A 441 -31.22 54.21 -14.05
C ARG A 441 -32.26 54.85 -13.13
N GLY A 442 -32.13 54.69 -11.81
CA GLY A 442 -33.00 55.35 -10.83
C GLY A 442 -32.95 56.88 -10.92
N ARG A 443 -31.74 57.46 -11.08
CA ARG A 443 -31.55 58.90 -11.28
C ARG A 443 -32.20 59.40 -12.58
N THR A 444 -32.11 58.61 -13.64
CA THR A 444 -32.67 58.96 -14.96
C THR A 444 -34.21 58.95 -14.93
N HIS A 445 -34.82 58.01 -14.21
CA HIS A 445 -36.27 57.96 -14.00
C HIS A 445 -36.80 59.14 -13.16
N LEU A 446 -36.07 59.57 -12.13
CA LEU A 446 -36.42 60.74 -11.32
C LEU A 446 -36.39 62.04 -12.14
N VAL A 447 -35.36 62.23 -12.98
CA VAL A 447 -35.26 63.41 -13.87
C VAL A 447 -36.37 63.41 -14.92
N ALA A 448 -36.71 62.26 -15.49
CA ALA A 448 -37.81 62.15 -16.46
C ALA A 448 -39.18 62.48 -15.82
N HIS A 449 -39.39 62.07 -14.57
CA HIS A 449 -40.63 62.37 -13.84
C HIS A 449 -40.74 63.86 -13.48
N GLU A 450 -39.64 64.51 -13.06
CA GLU A 450 -39.63 65.96 -12.82
C GLU A 450 -39.89 66.78 -14.08
N ASP A 451 -39.36 66.36 -15.23
CA ASP A 451 -39.59 67.05 -16.51
C ASP A 451 -41.03 66.87 -17.02
N GLU A 452 -41.65 65.73 -16.73
CA GLU A 452 -43.06 65.48 -17.06
C GLU A 452 -44.00 66.33 -16.19
N GLU A 453 -43.70 66.48 -14.89
CA GLU A 453 -44.45 67.37 -14.00
C GLU A 453 -44.29 68.85 -14.41
N LYS A 454 -43.08 69.30 -14.76
CA LYS A 454 -42.84 70.67 -15.25
C LYS A 454 -43.59 70.93 -16.57
N LYS A 455 -43.72 69.93 -17.45
CA LYS A 455 -44.55 70.02 -18.67
C LYS A 455 -46.04 70.08 -18.37
N LYS A 456 -46.54 69.33 -17.39
CA LYS A 456 -47.95 69.40 -16.94
C LYS A 456 -48.27 70.75 -16.31
N ALA A 457 -47.37 71.31 -15.49
CA ALA A 457 -47.52 72.63 -14.89
C ALA A 457 -47.49 73.77 -15.93
N ARG A 458 -46.66 73.66 -16.99
CA ARG A 458 -46.67 74.65 -18.10
C ARG A 458 -47.95 74.61 -18.94
N LYS A 459 -48.62 73.46 -19.05
CA LYS A 459 -49.90 73.34 -19.77
C LYS A 459 -51.10 73.89 -18.98
N SER A 460 -51.06 73.92 -17.64
CA SER A 460 -52.16 74.49 -16.85
C SER A 460 -52.17 76.02 -16.79
N LEU A 461 -51.04 76.67 -17.08
CA LEU A 461 -50.93 78.15 -17.17
C LEU A 461 -51.32 78.73 -18.55
N ALA A 462 -51.65 77.89 -19.54
CA ALA A 462 -52.06 78.31 -20.88
C ALA A 462 -53.54 77.98 -21.12
N MET A 463 -54.44 78.52 -20.30
CA MET A 463 -55.87 78.62 -20.61
C MET A 463 -56.24 80.10 -20.77
N PRO A 464 -56.87 80.51 -21.90
CA PRO A 464 -57.26 81.90 -22.11
C PRO A 464 -58.54 82.22 -21.34
N THR A 465 -58.51 83.33 -20.61
CA THR A 465 -59.66 83.98 -19.99
C THR A 465 -60.64 84.47 -21.07
N ILE A 466 -61.90 84.04 -20.97
CA ILE A 466 -63.07 84.78 -21.49
C ILE A 466 -63.68 85.51 -20.30
#